data_AF-A0A1N6QX48-F1
#
_entry.id   AF-A0A1N6QX48-F1
#
_cell.length_a   1.000
_cell.length_b   1.000
_cell.length_c   1.000
_cell.angle_alpha   90.00
_cell.angle_beta   90.00
_cell.angle_gamma   90.00
#
_symmetry.space_group_name_H-M   'P 1'
#
loop_
_entity.id
_entity.type
_entity.pdbx_description
1 polymer ?
#
loop_
_entity_poly.entity_id
_entity_poly.type
_entity_poly.pdbx_seq_one_letter_code
_entity_poly.pdbx_strand_id
1 'polypeptide(L)'
;MKWIYLLASISFEVLGTTAMKMASQGGKNAMYWNITVWVAYIICFGLLQYAMKYFELGTVYAIWSGVGISILAVIGYFVFGDSFSLLKIVSIALIIIGIVGLNMSGAH
;
A
#
# COMPACT_ATOMS: atom_id res chain seq x y z
N MET A 1 -19.12 -2.17 -7.77
CA MET A 1 -18.64 -0.82 -8.14
C MET A 1 -17.73 -0.21 -7.07
N LYS A 2 -18.19 0.00 -5.83
CA LYS A 2 -17.48 0.70 -4.74
C LYS A 2 -16.09 0.10 -4.37
N TRP A 3 -16.02 -1.23 -4.22
CA TRP A 3 -14.78 -1.95 -3.89
C TRP A 3 -13.70 -1.88 -4.97
N ILE A 4 -14.10 -1.65 -6.24
CA ILE A 4 -13.17 -1.60 -7.36
C ILE A 4 -12.24 -0.38 -7.24
N TYR A 5 -12.74 0.74 -6.73
CA TYR A 5 -11.94 1.94 -6.50
C TYR A 5 -10.89 1.72 -5.40
N LEU A 6 -11.26 0.96 -4.36
CA LEU A 6 -10.37 0.64 -3.24
C LEU A 6 -9.27 -0.32 -3.68
N LEU A 7 -9.63 -1.40 -4.39
CA LEU A 7 -8.65 -2.34 -4.97
C LEU A 7 -7.74 -1.69 -6.02
N ALA A 8 -8.28 -0.81 -6.86
CA ALA A 8 -7.50 -0.07 -7.85
C ALA A 8 -6.54 0.93 -7.17
N SER A 9 -6.99 1.61 -6.12
CA SER A 9 -6.15 2.51 -5.31
C SER A 9 -4.96 1.75 -4.73
N ILE A 10 -5.19 0.60 -4.10
CA ILE A 10 -4.12 -0.25 -3.54
C ILE A 10 -3.16 -0.72 -4.63
N SER A 11 -3.68 -1.12 -5.80
CA SER A 11 -2.82 -1.55 -6.91
C SER A 11 -1.89 -0.43 -7.36
N PHE A 12 -2.40 0.80 -7.48
CA PHE A 12 -1.60 1.97 -7.82
C PHE A 12 -0.61 2.36 -6.72
N GLU A 13 -0.99 2.26 -5.44
CA GLU A 13 -0.10 2.47 -4.30
C GLU A 13 1.09 1.51 -4.35
N VAL A 14 0.82 0.23 -4.56
CA VAL A 14 1.83 -0.82 -4.62
C VAL A 14 2.78 -0.58 -5.78
N LEU A 15 2.24 -0.25 -6.97
CA LEU A 15 3.05 0.09 -8.14
C LEU A 15 3.90 1.33 -7.89
N GLY A 16 3.31 2.39 -7.32
CA GLY A 16 4.00 3.64 -7.00
C GLY A 16 5.11 3.44 -5.99
N THR A 17 4.87 2.66 -4.94
CA THR A 17 5.87 2.40 -3.89
C THR A 17 6.99 1.49 -4.39
N THR A 18 6.67 0.52 -5.25
CA THR A 18 7.68 -0.32 -5.91
C THR A 18 8.54 0.51 -6.87
N ALA A 19 7.92 1.37 -7.67
CA ALA A 19 8.59 2.33 -8.54
C ALA A 19 9.48 3.30 -7.74
N MET A 20 9.04 3.73 -6.55
CA MET A 20 9.82 4.60 -5.66
C MET A 20 11.08 3.91 -5.17
N LYS A 21 10.99 2.63 -4.78
CA LYS A 21 12.16 1.86 -4.38
C LYS A 21 13.12 1.63 -5.56
N MET A 22 12.61 1.43 -6.77
CA MET A 22 13.43 1.38 -7.99
C MET A 22 14.09 2.73 -8.31
N ALA A 23 13.37 3.85 -8.17
CA ALA A 23 13.92 5.19 -8.37
C ALA A 23 15.07 5.48 -7.39
N SER A 24 14.94 5.02 -6.14
CA SER A 24 15.94 5.20 -5.09
C SER A 24 17.25 4.43 -5.33
N GLN A 25 17.26 3.38 -6.16
CA GLN A 25 18.49 2.62 -6.43
C GLN A 25 19.48 3.36 -7.36
N GLY A 26 19.06 4.47 -7.98
CA GLY A 26 19.94 5.32 -8.78
C GLY A 26 20.35 4.70 -10.12
N GLY A 27 19.87 5.28 -11.22
CA GLY A 27 20.22 4.84 -12.57
C GLY A 27 19.75 5.82 -13.64
N LYS A 28 20.13 5.57 -14.91
CA LYS A 28 19.77 6.41 -16.07
C LYS A 28 18.25 6.64 -16.25
N ASN A 29 17.42 5.75 -15.71
CA ASN A 29 15.95 5.82 -15.77
C ASN A 29 15.29 6.37 -14.49
N ALA A 30 16.06 6.86 -13.51
CA ALA A 30 15.51 7.34 -12.23
C ALA A 30 14.51 8.50 -12.40
N MET A 31 14.71 9.34 -13.42
CA MET A 31 13.77 10.43 -13.74
C MET A 31 12.41 9.90 -14.22
N TYR A 32 12.40 8.85 -15.04
CA TYR A 32 11.15 8.20 -15.48
C TYR A 32 10.43 7.55 -14.31
N TRP A 33 11.14 6.81 -13.45
CA TRP A 33 10.54 6.19 -12.27
C TRP A 33 9.98 7.22 -11.29
N ASN A 34 10.66 8.34 -11.05
CA ASN A 34 10.13 9.42 -10.22
C ASN A 34 8.81 9.99 -10.77
N ILE A 35 8.74 10.23 -12.08
CA ILE A 35 7.48 10.71 -12.70
C ILE A 35 6.37 9.67 -12.52
N THR A 36 6.67 8.38 -12.73
CA THR A 36 5.72 7.30 -12.48
C THR A 36 5.23 7.26 -11.03
N VAL A 37 6.10 7.49 -10.05
CA VAL A 37 5.72 7.57 -8.62
C VAL A 37 4.70 8.67 -8.41
N TRP A 38 4.97 9.89 -8.87
CA TRP A 38 4.05 11.02 -8.72
C TRP A 38 2.69 10.75 -9.35
N VAL A 39 2.67 10.26 -10.58
CA VAL A 39 1.43 9.95 -11.30
C VAL A 39 0.66 8.84 -10.59
N ALA A 40 1.33 7.76 -10.17
CA ALA A 40 0.70 6.65 -9.49
C ALA A 40 0.08 7.08 -8.15
N TYR A 41 0.76 7.92 -7.38
CA TYR A 41 0.25 8.42 -6.10
C TYR A 41 -0.94 9.37 -6.28
N ILE A 42 -0.92 10.25 -7.29
CA ILE A 42 -2.07 11.13 -7.59
C ILE A 42 -3.30 10.28 -7.91
N ILE A 43 -3.14 9.25 -8.74
CA ILE A 43 -4.24 8.34 -9.10
C ILE A 43 -4.69 7.53 -7.87
N CYS A 44 -3.76 7.01 -7.09
CA CYS A 44 -4.03 6.27 -5.86
C CYS A 44 -4.89 7.08 -4.89
N PHE A 45 -4.46 8.29 -4.54
CA PHE A 45 -5.19 9.16 -3.61
C PHE A 45 -6.51 9.66 -4.18
N GLY A 46 -6.59 9.91 -5.49
CA GLY A 46 -7.85 10.25 -6.14
C GLY A 46 -8.88 9.11 -6.03
N LEU A 47 -8.45 7.87 -6.27
CA LEU A 47 -9.31 6.68 -6.12
C LEU A 47 -9.69 6.42 -4.66
N LEU A 48 -8.75 6.63 -3.73
CA LEU A 48 -8.99 6.52 -2.29
C LEU A 48 -10.05 7.52 -1.82
N GLN A 49 -9.93 8.77 -2.25
CA GLN A 49 -10.91 9.83 -1.96
C GLN A 49 -12.31 9.46 -2.46
N TYR A 50 -12.41 8.81 -3.63
CA TYR A 50 -13.68 8.27 -4.12
C TYR A 50 -14.18 7.10 -3.29
N ALA A 51 -13.31 6.19 -2.84
CA ALA A 51 -13.70 5.08 -1.97
C ALA A 51 -14.26 5.58 -0.62
N MET A 52 -13.69 6.66 -0.08
CA MET A 52 -14.15 7.31 1.16
C MET A 52 -15.53 7.96 1.06
N LYS A 53 -16.07 8.21 -0.15
CA LYS A 53 -17.47 8.62 -0.32
C LYS A 53 -18.47 7.49 -0.04
N TYR A 54 -18.02 6.25 -0.01
CA TYR A 54 -18.87 5.06 0.08
C TYR A 54 -18.67 4.24 1.35
N PHE A 55 -17.52 4.39 2.00
CA PHE A 55 -17.12 3.66 3.21
C PHE A 55 -16.62 4.66 4.25
N GLU A 56 -16.75 4.30 5.51
CA GLU A 56 -16.19 5.08 6.61
C GLU A 56 -14.67 5.15 6.51
N LEU A 57 -14.12 6.30 6.90
CA LEU A 57 -12.69 6.60 6.81
C LEU A 57 -11.84 5.51 7.50
N GLY A 58 -12.26 5.05 8.67
CA GLY A 58 -11.57 3.99 9.42
C GLY A 58 -11.48 2.68 8.65
N THR A 59 -12.59 2.25 8.03
CA THR A 59 -12.63 1.02 7.22
C THR A 59 -11.75 1.14 5.97
N VAL A 60 -11.82 2.28 5.27
CA VAL A 60 -10.99 2.49 4.07
C VAL A 60 -9.51 2.45 4.42
N TYR A 61 -9.08 3.19 5.44
CA TYR A 61 -7.67 3.23 5.84
C TYR A 61 -7.18 1.89 6.37
N ALA A 62 -8.00 1.17 7.15
CA ALA A 62 -7.64 -0.15 7.64
C ALA A 62 -7.36 -1.13 6.50
N ILE A 63 -8.24 -1.19 5.50
CA ILE A 63 -8.07 -2.09 4.35
C ILE A 63 -6.92 -1.62 3.46
N TRP A 64 -6.86 -0.32 3.14
CA TRP A 64 -5.83 0.27 2.28
C TRP A 64 -4.44 0.01 2.86
N SER A 65 -4.19 0.37 4.12
CA SER A 65 -2.91 0.11 4.77
C SER A 65 -2.64 -1.39 4.97
N GLY A 66 -3.62 -2.19 5.38
CA GLY A 66 -3.41 -3.62 5.64
C GLY A 66 -3.04 -4.42 4.40
N VAL A 67 -3.79 -4.23 3.32
CA VAL A 67 -3.56 -4.92 2.04
C VAL A 67 -2.31 -4.36 1.36
N GLY A 68 -2.14 -3.03 1.33
CA GLY A 68 -0.96 -2.37 0.75
C GLY A 68 0.35 -2.86 1.38
N ILE A 69 0.43 -2.86 2.71
CA ILE A 69 1.62 -3.34 3.45
C ILE A 69 1.87 -4.83 3.20
N SER A 70 0.83 -5.66 3.19
CA SER A 70 0.96 -7.10 2.95
C SER A 70 1.53 -7.39 1.56
N ILE A 71 1.01 -6.71 0.53
CA ILE A 71 1.51 -6.88 -0.85
C ILE A 71 2.93 -6.33 -0.97
N LEU A 72 3.22 -5.16 -0.39
CA LEU A 72 4.56 -4.57 -0.42
C LEU A 72 5.60 -5.43 0.29
N ALA A 73 5.24 -6.14 1.36
CA ALA A 73 6.12 -7.09 2.02
C ALA A 73 6.47 -8.27 1.11
N VAL A 74 5.46 -8.83 0.42
CA VAL A 74 5.66 -9.94 -0.54
C VAL A 74 6.52 -9.48 -1.72
N ILE A 75 6.24 -8.32 -2.29
CA ILE A 75 7.04 -7.72 -3.38
C ILE A 75 8.45 -7.40 -2.91
N GLY A 76 8.61 -6.88 -1.69
CA GLY A 76 9.90 -6.64 -1.05
C GLY A 76 10.80 -7.86 -1.11
N TYR A 77 10.25 -9.01 -0.70
CA TYR A 77 11.00 -10.26 -0.73
C TYR A 77 11.29 -10.76 -2.15
N PHE A 78 10.27 -10.86 -3.01
CA PHE A 78 10.42 -11.45 -4.34
C PHE A 78 11.23 -10.58 -5.31
N VAL A 79 11.03 -9.26 -5.29
CA VAL A 79 11.59 -8.33 -6.27
C VAL A 79 12.91 -7.73 -5.78
N PHE A 80 13.00 -7.40 -4.49
CA PHE A 80 14.19 -6.72 -3.94
C PHE A 80 15.12 -7.67 -3.18
N GLY A 81 14.75 -8.95 -3.02
CA GLY A 81 15.55 -9.91 -2.26
C GLY A 81 15.70 -9.51 -0.79
N ASP A 82 14.79 -8.67 -0.27
CA ASP A 82 14.85 -8.19 1.10
C ASP A 82 14.81 -9.39 2.06
N SER A 83 15.77 -9.48 2.97
CA SER A 83 15.84 -10.62 3.88
C SER A 83 14.58 -10.70 4.74
N PHE A 84 13.85 -11.82 4.66
CA PHE A 84 12.80 -12.19 5.62
C PHE A 84 13.49 -12.58 6.93
N SER A 85 13.82 -11.58 7.75
CA SER A 85 14.15 -11.84 9.15
C SER A 85 12.87 -12.27 9.87
N LEU A 86 12.97 -13.24 10.78
CA LEU A 86 11.86 -13.67 11.64
C LEU A 86 11.19 -12.45 12.32
N LEU A 87 12.00 -11.45 12.67
CA LEU A 87 11.54 -10.19 13.27
C LEU A 87 10.64 -9.38 12.33
N LYS A 88 10.93 -9.33 11.01
CA LYS A 88 10.08 -8.66 10.02
C LYS A 88 8.70 -9.31 9.93
N ILE A 89 8.65 -10.64 9.95
CA ILE A 89 7.39 -11.40 9.88
C ILE A 89 6.56 -11.14 11.13
N VAL A 90 7.16 -11.21 12.31
CA VAL A 90 6.49 -10.91 13.59
C VAL A 90 5.97 -9.47 13.61
N SER A 91 6.75 -8.50 13.14
CA SER A 91 6.30 -7.10 13.05
C SER A 91 5.12 -6.93 12.09
N ILE A 92 5.14 -7.57 10.92
CA ILE A 92 4.01 -7.54 9.97
C ILE A 92 2.77 -8.17 10.60
N ALA A 93 2.91 -9.30 11.29
CA ALA A 93 1.80 -9.93 12.00
C ALA A 93 1.22 -9.01 13.09
N LEU A 94 2.08 -8.29 13.83
CA LEU A 94 1.66 -7.32 14.84
C LEU A 94 0.89 -6.15 14.23
N ILE A 95 1.34 -5.65 13.06
CA ILE A 95 0.65 -4.60 12.30
C ILE A 95 -0.74 -5.10 11.89
N ILE A 96 -0.83 -6.32 11.34
CA ILE A 96 -2.12 -6.92 10.94
C ILE A 96 -3.06 -7.04 12.16
N ILE A 97 -2.56 -7.51 13.30
CA ILE A 97 -3.34 -7.60 14.54
C ILE A 97 -3.83 -6.20 14.98
N GLY A 98 -2.97 -5.18 14.92
CA GLY A 98 -3.34 -3.80 15.22
C GLY A 98 -4.44 -3.28 14.28
N ILE A 99 -4.35 -3.58 12.98
CA ILE A 99 -5.37 -3.19 11.98
C ILE A 99 -6.70 -3.88 12.26
N VAL A 100 -6.68 -5.18 12.57
CA VAL A 100 -7.89 -5.94 12.94
C VAL A 100 -8.50 -5.37 14.22
N GLY A 101 -7.69 -5.07 15.23
CA GLY A 101 -8.15 -4.44 16.47
C GLY A 101 -8.77 -3.06 16.25
N LEU A 102 -8.17 -2.23 15.39
CA LEU A 102 -8.73 -0.93 15.00
C LEU A 102 -10.04 -1.08 14.21
N ASN A 103 -10.11 -2.05 13.30
CA ASN A 103 -11.32 -2.32 12.53
C ASN A 103 -12.47 -2.81 13.43
N MET A 104 -12.16 -3.66 14.42
CA MET A 104 -13.14 -4.12 15.41
C MET A 104 -13.53 -3.02 16.42
N SER A 105 -12.59 -2.15 16.80
CA SER A 105 -12.85 -1.02 17.70
C SER A 105 -13.59 0.14 17.02
N GLY A 106 -13.51 0.24 15.69
CA GLY A 106 -14.21 1.25 14.89
C GLY A 106 -15.67 0.90 14.59
N ALA A 107 -16.20 -0.20 15.14
CA ALA A 107 -17.62 -0.53 15.09
C ALA A 107 -18.38 0.24 16.18
N HIS A 108 -18.46 1.56 16.05
CA HIS A 108 -19.53 2.39 16.65
C HIS A 108 -19.61 3.77 16.01
#